data_AF-I1SRX6-F1
#
_entry.id   AF-I1SRX6-F1
#
_cell.length_a   1.000
_cell.length_b   1.000
_cell.length_c   1.000
_cell.angle_alpha   90.00
_cell.angle_beta   90.00
_cell.angle_gamma   90.00
#
_symmetry.space_group_name_H-M   'P 1'
#
loop_
_entity.id
_entity.type
_entity.pdbx_description
1 polymer ?
#
loop_
_entity_poly.entity_id
_entity_poly.type
_entity_poly.pdbx_seq_one_letter_code
_entity_poly.pdbx_strand_id
1 'polypeptide(L)' 'MYSNIFCVSCLPRNCIGQNFAMNEMKVVIAMTLRKYQLIEDPSLKPKIIPRLVLRSLNGIHIKIKPVEPQK' A
#
# COMPACT_ATOMS: atom_id res chain seq x y z
N MET A 1 10.27 -13.19 25.88
CA MET A 1 8.84 -12.96 25.63
C MET A 1 8.56 -11.51 26.02
N TYR A 2 8.54 -10.47 25.19
CA TYR A 2 8.41 -10.29 23.75
C TYR A 2 9.27 -9.09 23.32
N SER A 3 10.09 -9.21 22.27
CA SER A 3 10.66 -8.05 21.57
C SER A 3 11.14 -8.49 20.18
N ASN A 4 10.21 -9.04 19.40
CA ASN A 4 10.38 -9.21 17.96
C ASN A 4 9.56 -8.16 17.21
N ILE A 5 9.78 -6.88 17.54
CA ILE A 5 9.32 -5.77 16.70
C ILE A 5 10.58 -5.13 16.11
N PHE A 6 10.95 -5.57 14.91
CA PHE A 6 11.95 -4.87 14.10
C PHE A 6 11.25 -3.62 13.54
N CYS A 7 11.15 -2.58 14.36
CA CYS A 7 10.56 -1.31 13.95
C CYS A 7 11.59 -0.55 13.11
N VAL A 8 11.38 -0.53 11.80
CA VAL A 8 12.13 0.25 10.79
C VAL A 8 12.17 1.77 11.04
N SER A 9 11.53 2.24 12.11
CA SER A 9 11.30 3.64 12.47
C SER A 9 11.97 4.07 13.78
N CYS A 10 12.62 3.19 14.55
CA CYS A 10 13.13 3.51 15.90
C CYS A 10 14.65 3.25 16.08
N LEU A 11 15.35 2.84 15.03
CA LEU A 11 16.78 2.53 15.07
C LEU A 11 17.62 3.70 14.54
N PRO A 12 18.91 3.85 14.93
CA PRO A 12 19.79 4.92 14.43
C PRO A 12 20.03 4.86 12.91
N ARG A 13 19.58 3.78 12.25
CA ARG A 13 19.63 3.55 10.80
C ARG A 13 18.24 3.40 10.19
N ASN A 14 17.31 4.27 10.58
CA ASN A 14 16.00 4.36 9.92
C ASN A 14 16.12 4.83 8.48
N CYS A 15 15.07 4.59 7.69
CA CYS A 15 14.99 5.11 6.33
C CYS A 15 14.76 6.63 6.35
N ILE A 16 15.75 7.41 5.88
CA ILE A 16 15.65 8.87 5.74
C ILE A 16 14.46 9.26 4.85
N GLY A 17 14.17 8.44 3.83
CA GLY A 17 13.06 8.63 2.90
C GLY A 17 11.69 8.19 3.42
N GLN A 18 11.57 7.67 4.65
CA GLN A 18 10.31 7.13 5.16
C GLN A 18 9.18 8.17 5.14
N ASN A 19 9.46 9.37 5.62
CA ASN A 19 8.46 10.44 5.65
C ASN A 19 8.08 10.92 4.25
N PHE A 20 9.04 11.00 3.34
CA PHE A 20 8.81 11.37 1.95
C PHE A 20 7.91 10.35 1.24
N ALA A 21 8.26 9.06 1.32
CA ALA A 21 7.48 7.98 0.74
C ALA A 21 6.06 7.91 1.34
N MET A 22 5.93 8.11 2.65
CA MET A 22 4.62 8.15 3.31
C MET A 22 3.76 9.33 2.85
N ASN A 23 4.34 10.50 2.62
CA ASN A 23 3.61 11.64 2.11
C ASN A 23 3.15 11.41 0.66
N GLU A 24 4.02 10.88 -0.20
CA GLU A 24 3.69 10.53 -1.57
C GLU A 24 2.54 9.51 -1.63
N MET A 25 2.62 8.43 -0.83
CA MET A 25 1.55 7.44 -0.74
C MET A 25 0.22 8.04 -0.29
N LYS A 26 0.21 8.94 0.70
CA LYS A 26 -1.02 9.60 1.17
C LYS A 26 -1.66 10.44 0.06
N VAL A 27 -0.87 11.23 -0.66
CA VAL A 27 -1.38 12.08 -1.75
C VAL A 27 -1.96 11.22 -2.87
N VAL A 28 -1.22 10.19 -3.30
CA VAL A 28 -1.66 9.26 -4.35
C VAL A 28 -2.95 8.55 -3.95
N ILE A 29 -3.04 8.05 -2.71
CA ILE A 29 -4.25 7.36 -2.21
C ILE A 29 -5.44 8.33 -2.15
N ALA A 30 -5.26 9.53 -1.62
CA ALA A 30 -6.33 10.52 -1.54
C ALA A 30 -6.87 10.90 -2.93
N MET A 31 -5.97 11.13 -3.89
CA MET A 31 -6.35 11.42 -5.28
C MET A 31 -7.05 10.25 -5.95
N THR A 32 -6.58 9.02 -5.68
CA THR A 32 -7.17 7.80 -6.25
C THR A 32 -8.59 7.60 -5.72
N LEU A 33 -8.78 7.67 -4.40
CA LEU A 33 -10.09 7.48 -3.76
C LEU A 33 -11.09 8.58 -4.11
N ARG A 34 -10.62 9.81 -4.37
CA ARG A 34 -11.49 10.90 -4.82
C ARG A 34 -12.05 10.69 -6.22
N LYS A 35 -11.27 10.06 -7.11
CA LYS A 35 -11.64 9.88 -8.53
C LYS A 35 -12.24 8.51 -8.82
N TYR A 36 -11.89 7.51 -8.01
CA TYR A 36 -12.16 6.11 -8.31
C TYR A 36 -12.57 5.32 -7.08
N GLN A 37 -13.53 4.43 -7.27
CA GLN A 37 -13.92 3.39 -6.35
C GLN A 37 -13.19 2.11 -6.72
N LEU A 38 -12.39 1.62 -5.78
CA LEU A 38 -11.63 0.38 -5.89
C LEU A 38 -12.52 -0.77 -5.39
N ILE A 39 -12.77 -1.76 -6.24
CA ILE A 39 -13.57 -2.94 -5.93
C ILE A 39 -12.65 -4.15 -6.01
N GLU A 40 -12.60 -4.93 -4.93
CA GLU A 40 -11.83 -6.17 -4.89
C GLU A 40 -12.48 -7.27 -5.75
N ASP A 41 -11.65 -8.06 -6.43
CA ASP A 41 -12.12 -9.27 -7.09
C ASP A 41 -11.99 -10.46 -6.13
N PRO A 42 -13.11 -11.09 -5.70
CA PRO A 42 -13.08 -12.20 -4.77
C PRO A 42 -12.40 -13.46 -5.33
N SER A 43 -12.23 -13.56 -6.65
CA SER A 43 -11.60 -14.71 -7.30
C SER A 43 -10.07 -14.67 -7.24
N LEU A 44 -9.47 -13.48 -7.21
CA LEU A 44 -8.03 -13.28 -7.40
C LEU A 44 -7.39 -12.64 -6.16
N LYS A 45 -7.32 -13.41 -5.06
CA LYS A 45 -6.63 -12.95 -3.85
C LYS A 45 -5.11 -12.87 -4.06
N PRO A 46 -4.46 -11.74 -3.76
CA PRO A 46 -3.01 -11.60 -3.92
C PRO A 46 -2.25 -12.52 -2.96
N LYS A 47 -1.32 -13.32 -3.48
CA LYS A 47 -0.45 -14.19 -2.69
C LYS A 47 0.90 -13.51 -2.48
N ILE A 48 1.22 -13.24 -1.23
CA ILE A 48 2.44 -12.51 -0.87
C ILE A 48 3.64 -13.46 -0.86
N ILE A 49 4.73 -13.05 -1.51
CA ILE A 49 6.02 -13.73 -1.46
C ILE A 49 7.09 -12.79 -0.90
N PRO A 50 7.84 -13.22 0.13
CA PRO A 50 9.02 -12.51 0.59
C PRO A 50 10.18 -12.72 -0.38
N ARG A 51 10.61 -11.66 -1.06
CA ARG A 51 11.90 -11.56 -1.76
C ARG A 51 12.70 -10.44 -1.09
N LEU A 52 13.70 -9.87 -1.76
CA LEU A 52 14.41 -8.66 -1.30
C LEU A 52 13.43 -7.52 -0.95
N VAL A 53 12.31 -7.44 -1.67
CA VAL A 53 11.12 -6.66 -1.32
C VAL A 53 9.89 -7.56 -1.34
N LEU A 54 8.86 -7.21 -0.57
CA LEU A 54 7.59 -7.91 -0.59
C LEU A 54 6.91 -7.73 -1.96
N ARG A 55 6.52 -8.83 -2.61
CA ARG A 55 5.83 -8.80 -3.91
C ARG A 55 4.67 -9.77 -3.91
N SER A 56 3.64 -9.48 -4.70
CA SER A 56 2.59 -10.46 -4.99
C SER A 56 3.05 -11.42 -6.09
N LEU A 57 2.80 -12.72 -5.93
CA LEU A 57 3.09 -13.75 -6.94
C LEU A 57 2.20 -13.60 -8.17
N ASN A 58 0.92 -13.35 -7.93
CA ASN A 58 -0.16 -13.37 -8.93
C ASN A 58 -0.64 -11.97 -9.29
N GLY A 59 0.13 -10.92 -8.97
CA GLY A 59 -0.29 -9.54 -9.13
C GLY A 59 -1.38 -9.12 -8.13
N ILE A 60 -1.90 -7.91 -8.30
CA ILE A 60 -3.02 -7.38 -7.51
C ILE A 60 -4.09 -6.96 -8.51
N HIS A 61 -5.21 -7.68 -8.52
CA HIS A 61 -6.31 -7.44 -9.45
C HIS A 61 -7.39 -6.63 -8.74
N ILE A 62 -7.62 -5.41 -9.20
CA ILE A 62 -8.61 -4.50 -8.64
C ILE A 62 -9.47 -3.96 -9.78
N LYS A 63 -10.79 -4.00 -9.61
CA LYS A 63 -11.73 -3.36 -10.52
C LYS A 63 -11.87 -1.90 -10.12
N ILE A 64 -11.80 -1.00 -11.10
CA ILE A 64 -11.84 0.44 -10.86
C ILE A 64 -13.11 0.98 -11.48
N LYS A 65 -13.94 1.69 -10.70
CA LYS A 65 -15.07 2.45 -11.21
C LYS A 65 -14.84 3.94 -10.96
N PRO A 66 -15.10 4.84 -11.92
CA PRO A 66 -15.03 6.28 -11.65
C PRO A 66 -16.10 6.66 -10.63
N VAL A 67 -15.75 7.51 -9.67
CA VAL A 67 -16.70 8.12 -8.74
C VAL A 67 -17.17 9.42 -9.35
N GLU A 68 -18.49 9.60 -9.46
CA GLU A 68 -19.06 10.89 -9.85
C GLU A 68 -18.61 11.94 -8.84
N PRO A 69 -18.05 13.07 -9.30
CA PRO A 69 -17.59 14.10 -8.38
C PRO A 69 -18.77 14.55 -7.51
N GLN A 70 -18.67 14.33 -6.20
CA GLN A 70 -19.58 14.94 -5.24
C GLN A 70 -19.46 16.46 -5.44
N LYS A 71 -20.57 17.05 -5.92
CA LYS A 71 -20.71 18.45 -6.29
C LYS A 71 -20.46 19.39 -5.13
#